data_AF-A0A820LVY8-F1
#
_entry.id   AF-A0A820LVY8-F1
#
_cell.length_a   1.000
_cell.length_b   1.000
_cell.length_c   1.000
_cell.angle_alpha   90.00
_cell.angle_beta   90.00
_cell.angle_gamma   90.00
#
_symmetry.space_group_name_H-M   'P 1'
#
loop_
_entity.id
_entity.type
_entity.pdbx_description
1 polymer ?
#
loop_
_entity_poly.entity_id
_entity_poly.type
_entity_poly.pdbx_seq_one_letter_code
_entity_poly.pdbx_strand_id
1 'polypeptide(L)'
;KIRENPNQQYFEEDPFVAAWDLNVHTDMLTLPARVLPMPEIVYTDRYQVTSEAVRDLGIWEMRPTQFHKPATFPAVWAMINLTHLGLQECNDFCNELCVAAKKRGIDCHLPQIYEKYDTRHCTTDEIIASLKDMMNKNDDC
;
A
#
# COMPACT_ATOMS: atom_id res chain seq x y z
N LYS A 1 -27.99 12.53 -7.05
CA LYS A 1 -27.13 13.47 -7.80
C LYS A 1 -26.78 14.61 -6.87
N ILE A 2 -25.51 14.75 -6.50
CA ILE A 2 -25.01 15.96 -5.84
C ILE A 2 -25.03 17.06 -6.92
N ARG A 3 -25.54 18.26 -6.63
CA ARG A 3 -25.69 19.33 -7.63
C ARG A 3 -24.31 19.88 -8.02
N GLU A 4 -23.99 19.86 -9.31
CA GLU A 4 -22.68 20.23 -9.87
C GLU A 4 -22.55 21.72 -10.25
N ASN A 5 -23.66 22.48 -10.24
CA ASN A 5 -23.71 23.84 -10.77
C ASN A 5 -23.87 24.90 -9.66
N PRO A 6 -22.87 25.77 -9.43
CA PRO A 6 -22.94 26.80 -8.38
C PRO A 6 -24.02 27.87 -8.63
N ASN A 7 -24.47 28.05 -9.88
CA ASN A 7 -25.54 29.00 -10.21
C ASN A 7 -26.96 28.45 -9.98
N GLN A 8 -27.11 27.23 -9.46
CA GLN A 8 -28.39 26.59 -9.12
C GLN A 8 -28.65 26.54 -7.60
N GLN A 9 -28.07 27.46 -6.84
CA GLN A 9 -28.13 27.52 -5.38
C GLN A 9 -29.18 28.52 -4.85
N TYR A 10 -30.31 28.70 -5.54
CA TYR A 10 -31.42 29.51 -5.02
C TYR A 10 -32.16 28.72 -3.92
N PHE A 11 -31.56 28.63 -2.73
CA PHE A 11 -32.16 27.96 -1.57
C PHE A 11 -33.43 28.69 -1.09
N GLU A 12 -33.55 29.99 -1.36
CA GLU A 12 -34.73 30.80 -1.05
C GLU A 12 -35.96 30.40 -1.86
N GLU A 13 -35.77 29.84 -3.05
CA GLU A 13 -36.86 29.39 -3.93
C GLU A 13 -37.26 27.92 -3.69
N ASP A 14 -36.55 27.21 -2.80
CA ASP A 14 -36.85 25.82 -2.50
C ASP A 14 -38.03 25.72 -1.50
N PRO A 15 -39.18 25.15 -1.91
CA PRO A 15 -40.38 25.10 -1.09
C PRO A 15 -40.18 24.28 0.20
N PHE A 16 -39.21 23.37 0.24
CA PHE A 16 -38.88 22.63 1.46
C PHE A 16 -38.01 23.45 2.43
N VAL A 17 -37.16 24.35 1.94
CA VAL A 17 -36.36 25.25 2.78
C VAL A 17 -37.27 26.32 3.39
N ALA A 18 -38.17 26.89 2.57
CA ALA A 18 -39.14 27.89 3.00
C ALA A 18 -40.18 27.32 4.00
N ALA A 19 -40.66 26.09 3.80
CA ALA A 19 -41.63 25.46 4.71
C ALA A 19 -41.08 25.23 6.14
N TRP A 20 -39.76 25.28 6.31
CA TRP A 20 -39.07 25.05 7.58
C TRP A 20 -38.36 26.29 8.10
N ASP A 21 -38.59 27.47 7.49
CA ASP A 21 -38.00 28.77 7.86
C ASP A 21 -36.46 28.73 7.97
N LEU A 22 -35.82 27.99 7.07
CA LEU A 22 -34.37 27.84 7.05
C LEU A 22 -33.74 28.99 6.25
N ASN A 23 -32.83 29.73 6.87
CA ASN A 23 -32.01 30.74 6.19
C ASN A 23 -30.63 30.15 5.85
N VAL A 24 -30.34 30.00 4.56
CA VAL A 24 -29.11 29.36 4.06
C VAL A 24 -28.21 30.42 3.43
N HIS A 25 -27.11 30.72 4.10
CA HIS A 25 -26.05 31.54 3.50
C HIS A 25 -25.36 30.74 2.38
N THR A 26 -25.35 31.31 1.17
CA THR A 26 -24.68 30.73 -0.01
C THR A 26 -23.17 30.92 0.01
N ASP A 27 -22.68 31.89 0.78
CA ASP A 27 -21.25 32.17 0.89
C ASP A 27 -20.56 31.13 1.75
N MET A 28 -19.40 30.64 1.30
CA MET A 28 -18.57 29.74 2.09
C MET A 28 -18.09 30.46 3.35
N LEU A 29 -18.26 29.80 4.50
CA LEU A 29 -17.76 30.31 5.77
C LEU A 29 -16.22 30.28 5.77
N THR A 30 -15.60 31.45 5.96
CA THR A 30 -14.15 31.52 6.16
C THR A 30 -13.81 31.13 7.59
N LEU A 31 -13.08 30.02 7.75
CA LEU A 31 -12.65 29.53 9.05
C LEU A 31 -11.14 29.77 9.25
N PRO A 32 -10.70 30.30 10.40
CA PRO A 32 -9.30 30.35 10.73
C PRO A 32 -8.78 28.93 10.98
N ALA A 33 -7.99 28.42 10.04
CA ALA A 33 -7.36 27.11 10.12
C ALA A 33 -5.89 27.24 10.59
N ARG A 34 -5.35 26.13 11.12
CA ARG A 34 -3.92 26.00 11.42
C ARG A 34 -3.35 24.84 10.61
N VAL A 35 -2.19 25.07 10.01
CA VAL A 35 -1.37 23.99 9.41
C VAL A 35 -0.38 23.55 10.48
N LEU A 36 -0.48 22.29 10.89
CA LEU A 36 0.46 21.72 11.86
C LEU A 36 1.83 21.50 11.21
N PRO A 37 2.94 21.68 11.95
CA PRO A 37 4.26 21.37 11.43
C PRO A 37 4.37 19.88 11.12
N MET A 38 5.15 19.54 10.10
CA MET A 38 5.47 18.16 9.77
C MET A 38 6.27 17.53 10.93
N PRO A 39 5.94 16.31 11.37
CA PRO A 39 6.75 15.59 12.34
C PRO A 39 8.07 15.14 11.74
N GLU A 40 9.09 14.98 12.58
CA GLU A 40 10.34 14.35 12.17
C GLU A 40 10.12 12.85 11.95
N ILE A 41 10.66 12.32 10.85
CA ILE A 41 10.54 10.89 10.51
C ILE A 41 11.89 10.22 10.72
N VAL A 42 11.99 9.35 11.71
CA VAL A 42 13.23 8.64 12.06
C VAL A 42 13.25 7.26 11.39
N TYR A 43 14.23 7.04 10.51
CA TYR A 43 14.47 5.73 9.92
C TYR A 43 15.53 4.97 10.69
N THR A 44 16.70 5.55 10.91
CA THR A 44 17.76 4.94 11.70
C THR A 44 18.38 6.01 12.57
N ASP A 45 19.24 5.64 13.52
CA ASP A 45 19.98 6.60 14.34
C ASP A 45 20.81 7.59 13.51
N ARG A 46 21.04 7.28 12.22
CA ARG A 46 21.84 8.09 11.29
C ARG A 46 21.01 8.81 10.23
N TYR A 47 19.72 8.49 10.10
CA TYR A 47 18.88 9.08 9.06
C TYR A 47 17.49 9.44 9.60
N GLN A 48 17.23 10.74 9.55
CA GLN A 48 15.96 11.36 9.87
C GLN A 48 15.55 12.32 8.75
N VAL A 49 14.25 12.40 8.50
CA VAL A 49 13.66 13.36 7.55
C VAL A 49 13.06 14.50 8.35
N THR A 50 13.55 15.70 8.10
CA THR A 50 13.03 16.96 8.67
C THR A 50 12.25 17.72 7.61
N SER A 51 11.43 18.69 8.02
CA SER A 51 10.62 19.52 7.10
C SER A 51 11.47 20.27 6.07
N GLU A 52 12.72 20.60 6.40
CA GLU A 52 13.67 21.29 5.53
C GLU A 52 14.22 20.39 4.40
N ALA A 53 14.21 19.09 4.62
CA ALA A 53 14.73 18.09 3.68
C ALA A 53 13.70 17.65 2.63
N VAL A 54 12.44 18.09 2.77
CA VAL A 54 11.31 17.65 1.95
C VAL A 54 10.85 18.77 1.03
N ARG A 55 10.68 18.45 -0.25
CA ARG A 55 10.20 19.40 -1.26
C ARG A 55 8.70 19.71 -1.11
N ASP A 56 7.89 18.68 -0.84
CA ASP A 56 6.43 18.77 -0.78
C ASP A 56 5.93 18.20 0.56
N LEU A 57 5.34 19.04 1.42
CA LEU A 57 4.86 18.63 2.75
C LEU A 57 3.80 17.53 2.61
N GLY A 58 4.02 16.39 3.30
CA GLY A 58 3.17 15.21 3.23
C GLY A 58 3.66 14.12 2.26
N ILE A 59 4.71 14.38 1.48
CA ILE A 59 5.36 13.40 0.61
C ILE A 59 6.85 13.38 0.95
N TRP A 60 7.41 12.22 1.29
CA TRP A 60 8.85 12.08 1.44
C TRP A 60 9.33 10.87 0.65
N GLU A 61 10.48 11.03 0.00
CA GLU A 61 11.11 9.91 -0.69
C GLU A 61 11.91 9.06 0.29
N MET A 62 11.71 7.76 0.19
CA MET A 62 12.59 6.77 0.79
C MET A 62 13.92 6.79 0.02
N ARG A 63 14.85 7.69 0.39
CA ARG A 63 16.28 7.60 0.04
C ARG A 63 16.83 6.20 0.42
N PRO A 64 18.02 5.77 -0.03
CA PRO A 64 18.55 4.44 0.30
C PRO A 64 18.79 4.31 1.81
N THR A 65 17.74 3.94 2.53
CA THR A 65 17.63 3.87 3.97
C THR A 65 16.97 2.56 4.34
N GLN A 66 17.35 2.05 5.50
CA GLN A 66 16.79 0.84 6.07
C GLN A 66 15.55 1.17 6.91
N PHE A 67 14.71 0.17 7.16
CA PHE A 67 13.67 0.31 8.17
C PHE A 67 14.27 0.53 9.56
N HIS A 68 13.56 1.25 10.42
CA HIS A 68 13.95 1.45 11.82
C HIS A 68 14.15 0.15 12.58
N LYS A 69 13.27 -0.80 12.31
CA LYS A 69 13.43 -2.18 12.74
C LYS A 69 13.09 -3.08 11.55
N PRO A 70 14.08 -3.58 10.81
CA PRO A 70 13.83 -4.54 9.75
C PRO A 70 13.19 -5.80 10.33
N ALA A 71 12.21 -6.36 9.63
CA ALA A 71 11.63 -7.64 10.00
C ALA A 71 12.63 -8.77 9.75
N THR A 72 12.58 -9.80 10.59
CA THR A 72 13.25 -11.06 10.32
C THR A 72 12.51 -11.75 9.17
N PHE A 73 13.24 -12.07 8.10
CA PHE A 73 12.68 -12.79 6.97
C PHE A 73 12.53 -14.29 7.32
N PRO A 74 11.44 -14.97 6.93
CA PRO A 74 11.21 -16.38 7.28
C PRO A 74 12.33 -17.27 6.74
N ALA A 75 12.83 -18.20 7.55
CA ALA A 75 13.89 -19.12 7.13
C ALA A 75 13.51 -19.96 5.91
N VAL A 76 12.22 -20.27 5.75
CA VAL A 76 11.64 -20.97 4.60
C VAL A 76 10.50 -20.14 4.04
N TRP A 77 10.49 -19.96 2.72
CA TRP A 77 9.37 -19.33 2.01
C TRP A 77 9.26 -19.89 0.58
N ALA A 78 8.10 -19.68 -0.02
CA ALA A 78 7.74 -20.25 -1.31
C ALA A 78 7.28 -19.17 -2.28
N MET A 79 7.48 -19.44 -3.57
CA MET A 79 6.87 -18.67 -4.64
C MET A 79 5.93 -19.55 -5.46
N ILE A 80 4.68 -19.12 -5.56
CA ILE A 80 3.64 -19.78 -6.34
C ILE A 80 3.36 -18.94 -7.58
N ASN A 81 3.74 -19.45 -8.74
CA ASN A 81 3.53 -18.80 -10.02
C ASN A 81 2.22 -19.27 -10.65
N LEU A 82 1.21 -18.39 -10.64
CA LEU A 82 -0.09 -18.59 -11.30
C LEU A 82 -0.16 -17.91 -12.67
N THR A 83 0.95 -17.35 -13.15
CA THR A 83 1.03 -16.59 -14.39
C THR A 83 1.61 -17.43 -15.52
N HIS A 84 1.63 -16.86 -16.73
CA HIS A 84 2.27 -17.48 -17.88
C HIS A 84 3.80 -17.30 -17.91
N LEU A 85 4.39 -16.57 -16.95
CA LEU A 85 5.82 -16.32 -16.90
C LEU A 85 6.63 -17.61 -16.80
N GLY A 86 7.81 -17.60 -17.42
CA GLY A 86 8.78 -18.67 -17.34
C GLY A 86 9.52 -18.65 -16.01
N LEU A 87 10.32 -19.70 -15.79
CA LEU A 87 11.15 -19.82 -14.59
C LEU A 87 12.21 -18.71 -14.51
N GLN A 88 12.73 -18.26 -15.66
CA GLN A 88 13.77 -17.23 -15.70
C GLN A 88 13.25 -15.88 -15.19
N GLU A 89 12.09 -15.43 -15.68
CA GLU A 89 11.49 -14.16 -15.27
C GLU A 89 11.12 -14.18 -13.78
N CYS A 90 10.67 -15.34 -13.29
CA CYS A 90 10.42 -15.59 -11.88
C CYS A 90 11.70 -15.51 -11.02
N ASN A 91 12.81 -16.07 -11.49
CA ASN A 91 14.10 -15.97 -10.82
C ASN A 91 14.60 -14.51 -10.80
N ASP A 92 14.47 -13.80 -11.91
CA ASP A 92 14.87 -12.39 -12.00
C ASP A 92 14.05 -11.53 -11.02
N PHE A 93 12.74 -11.77 -10.91
CA PHE A 93 11.89 -11.14 -9.90
C PHE A 93 12.38 -11.42 -8.47
N CYS A 94 12.65 -12.68 -8.13
CA CYS A 94 13.14 -13.03 -6.80
C CYS A 94 14.50 -12.39 -6.49
N ASN A 95 15.40 -12.33 -7.47
CA ASN A 95 16.69 -11.67 -7.33
C ASN A 95 16.53 -10.17 -7.04
N GLU A 96 15.68 -9.47 -7.81
CA GLU A 96 15.40 -8.05 -7.57
C GLU A 96 14.72 -7.81 -6.22
N LEU A 97 13.81 -8.71 -5.81
CA LEU A 97 13.20 -8.67 -4.48
C LEU A 97 14.26 -8.77 -3.38
N CYS A 98 15.19 -9.73 -3.48
CA CYS A 98 16.29 -9.89 -2.51
C CYS A 98 17.17 -8.63 -2.45
N VAL A 99 17.50 -8.05 -3.61
CA VAL A 99 18.30 -6.80 -3.69
C VAL A 99 17.54 -5.64 -3.04
N ALA A 100 16.24 -5.49 -3.33
CA ALA A 100 15.40 -4.44 -2.75
C ALA A 100 15.24 -4.61 -1.24
N ALA A 101 14.99 -5.83 -0.76
CA ALA A 101 14.86 -6.16 0.66
C ALA A 101 16.17 -5.86 1.41
N LYS A 102 17.31 -6.25 0.85
CA LYS A 102 18.63 -5.99 1.43
C LYS A 102 18.92 -4.49 1.57
N LYS A 103 18.54 -3.67 0.58
CA LYS A 103 18.63 -2.20 0.67
C LYS A 103 17.80 -1.64 1.82
N ARG A 104 16.74 -2.33 2.24
CA ARG A 104 15.87 -1.97 3.37
C ARG A 104 16.26 -2.63 4.70
N GLY A 105 17.36 -3.38 4.74
CA GLY A 105 17.87 -4.05 5.93
C GLY A 105 17.23 -5.40 6.22
N ILE A 106 16.45 -5.95 5.28
CA ILE A 106 15.82 -7.26 5.39
C ILE A 106 16.72 -8.29 4.69
N ASP A 107 17.11 -9.34 5.40
CA ASP A 107 17.92 -10.43 4.85
C ASP A 107 17.01 -11.44 4.14
N CYS A 108 16.62 -11.11 2.90
CA CYS A 108 15.80 -11.96 2.04
C CYS A 108 16.69 -12.84 1.18
N HIS A 109 16.37 -14.13 1.13
CA HIS A 109 16.98 -15.17 0.31
C HIS A 109 15.99 -15.67 -0.74
N LEU A 110 16.48 -16.45 -1.72
CA LEU A 110 15.64 -17.05 -2.75
C LEU A 110 14.66 -18.08 -2.15
N PRO A 111 13.46 -18.24 -2.75
CA PRO A 111 12.48 -19.19 -2.25
C PRO A 111 13.01 -20.62 -2.38
N GLN A 112 12.79 -21.44 -1.36
CA GLN A 112 13.15 -22.87 -1.39
C GLN A 112 12.16 -23.69 -2.21
N ILE A 113 10.92 -23.21 -2.28
CA ILE A 113 9.82 -23.89 -2.95
C ILE A 113 9.35 -23.00 -4.11
N TYR A 114 9.35 -23.56 -5.31
CA TYR A 114 8.78 -22.94 -6.49
C TYR A 114 7.73 -23.88 -7.06
N GLU A 115 6.48 -23.40 -7.13
CA GLU A 115 5.40 -24.15 -7.75
C GLU A 115 4.74 -23.32 -8.85
N LYS A 116 4.55 -23.94 -10.01
CA LYS A 116 3.84 -23.32 -11.14
C LYS A 116 2.57 -24.09 -11.41
N TYR A 117 1.44 -23.37 -11.34
CA TYR A 117 0.14 -23.93 -11.70
C TYR A 117 -0.33 -23.31 -13.00
N ASP A 118 -0.71 -24.16 -13.95
CA ASP A 118 -1.43 -23.69 -15.11
C ASP A 118 -2.91 -23.54 -14.75
N THR A 119 -3.35 -22.30 -14.58
CA THR A 119 -4.72 -21.95 -14.23
C THR A 119 -5.75 -22.37 -15.29
N ARG A 120 -5.32 -22.81 -16.48
CA ARG A 120 -6.19 -23.40 -17.50
C ARG A 120 -6.47 -24.89 -17.26
N HIS A 121 -5.62 -25.56 -16.50
CA HIS A 121 -5.64 -27.01 -16.31
C HIS A 121 -5.82 -27.41 -14.84
N CYS A 122 -5.59 -26.50 -13.89
CA CYS A 122 -5.80 -26.71 -12.47
C CYS A 122 -6.96 -25.85 -11.96
N THR A 123 -7.92 -26.49 -11.30
CA THR A 123 -8.98 -25.81 -10.55
C THR A 123 -8.40 -25.17 -9.29
N THR A 124 -9.09 -24.14 -8.77
CA THR A 124 -8.67 -23.48 -7.51
C THR A 124 -8.62 -24.46 -6.34
N ASP A 125 -9.53 -25.45 -6.30
CA ASP A 125 -9.58 -26.45 -5.24
C ASP A 125 -8.35 -27.39 -5.28
N GLU A 126 -7.90 -27.78 -6.46
CA GLU A 126 -6.68 -28.60 -6.64
C GLU A 126 -5.43 -27.83 -6.20
N ILE A 127 -5.34 -26.55 -6.55
CA ILE A 127 -4.24 -25.69 -6.10
C ILE A 127 -4.26 -25.59 -4.57
N ILE A 128 -5.41 -25.30 -3.95
CA ILE A 128 -5.52 -25.20 -2.48
C ILE A 128 -5.17 -26.53 -1.80
N ALA A 129 -5.62 -27.66 -2.35
CA ALA A 129 -5.29 -28.98 -1.81
C ALA A 129 -3.79 -29.25 -1.86
N SER A 130 -3.14 -28.94 -2.99
CA SER A 130 -1.69 -29.06 -3.17
C SER A 130 -0.92 -28.13 -2.21
N LEU A 131 -1.37 -26.90 -2.02
CA LEU A 131 -0.75 -25.96 -1.09
C LEU A 131 -0.85 -26.46 0.36
N LYS A 132 -2.02 -26.96 0.77
CA LYS A 132 -2.22 -27.54 2.11
C LYS A 132 -1.31 -28.73 2.36
N ASP A 133 -1.16 -29.61 1.38
CA ASP A 133 -0.24 -30.75 1.47
C ASP A 133 1.22 -30.30 1.62
N MET A 134 1.65 -29.29 0.87
CA MET A 134 2.99 -28.72 0.99
C MET A 134 3.25 -28.03 2.34
N MET A 135 2.25 -27.30 2.86
CA MET A 135 2.35 -26.65 4.17
C MET A 135 2.44 -27.71 5.29
N ASN A 136 1.66 -28.78 5.22
CA ASN A 136 1.67 -29.85 6.22
C ASN A 136 2.95 -30.71 6.19
N LYS A 137 3.71 -30.68 5.10
CA LYS A 137 5.00 -31.41 4.96
C LYS A 137 6.19 -30.64 5.53
N ASN A 138 6.01 -29.37 5.88
CA ASN A 138 7.05 -28.54 6.47
C ASN A 138 6.60 -28.16 7.89
N ASP A 139 7.06 -28.93 8.88
CA ASP A 139 6.75 -28.72 10.30
C ASP A 139 7.24 -27.36 10.86
N ASP A 140 8.06 -26.63 10.09
CA ASP A 140 8.60 -25.31 10.41
C ASP A 140 7.84 -24.14 9.72
N CYS A 141 6.69 -24.39 9.10
CA CYS A 141 5.79 -23.36 8.55
C CYS A 141 4.76 -22.83 9.56
#